data_AF-A0A3M1QW33-F1
#
_entry.id   AF-A0A3M1QW33-F1
#
_cell.length_a   1.000
_cell.length_b   1.000
_cell.length_c   1.000
_cell.angle_alpha   90.00
_cell.angle_beta   90.00
_cell.angle_gamma   90.00
#
_symmetry.space_group_name_H-M   'P 1'
#
loop_
_entity.id
_entity.type
_entity.pdbx_description
1 polymer ?
#
loop_
_entity_poly.entity_id
_entity_poly.type
_entity_poly.pdbx_seq_one_letter_code
_entity_poly.pdbx_strand_id
1 'polypeptide(L)'
;MNSKALLILAVLYAPLWVVAQSTELDKPPALVAMEEARKAITGRIEWQALPGGDAEKALSFVSRIAKNGDEIFEHRGDPEGWTLFTGQGALGISKYPQIYMRNREGYWYHQETGTGVSVWLESGAPPATEWSNPYPRKMKQVRAVGVTDRSDAVEYTRGLSAIWDDAQDEIQRWEQRREGGKYVVVAHRRSGATTRWVIDPQRGWNAERIVSEFPFPSPTPDGRTKSTREAVCTLERFGETWFPRRTDYYRDGELLDSVVVRAARLNQPDDPPQFTPTDMGVESGMGVSVQNPTPEMGGHTPRKWNGGAIVTSDQFYADLKAGKCDWGPTFQRINRTGRYESPYDTPEQRRAREIATARMASRLGQTRHKGLWEEYVEQFIKKYDLNEEQTQQAHAVLAECQQEANRIRAKTAERWADFDALIEQARARSEAEKVQQLTEKRDALLKPIEAIFERVLKPRLEKIPTRAQRRAAEKAKPDSP
;
A
#
# COMPACT_ATOMS: atom_id res chain seq x y z
N MET A 1 38.54 71.44 -21.52
CA MET A 1 38.09 70.47 -22.52
C MET A 1 37.37 69.35 -21.79
N ASN A 2 36.08 69.20 -22.11
CA ASN A 2 35.11 68.33 -21.47
C ASN A 2 35.25 66.89 -21.95
N SER A 3 35.14 65.93 -21.04
CA SER A 3 34.39 64.70 -21.30
C SER A 3 33.84 64.12 -19.98
N LYS A 4 32.80 64.81 -19.48
CA LYS A 4 31.71 64.19 -18.72
C LYS A 4 30.81 63.49 -19.74
N ALA A 5 30.77 62.16 -19.75
CA ALA A 5 29.67 61.36 -20.30
C ALA A 5 29.98 59.86 -20.15
N LEU A 6 29.60 59.26 -19.03
CA LEU A 6 29.14 57.86 -18.94
C LEU A 6 28.67 57.56 -17.52
N LEU A 7 27.67 58.32 -17.10
CA LEU A 7 26.80 58.03 -15.96
C LEU A 7 25.41 58.36 -16.50
N ILE A 8 24.62 57.35 -16.88
CA ILE A 8 23.15 57.36 -17.08
C ILE A 8 22.77 56.03 -17.77
N LEU A 9 21.67 55.41 -17.30
CA LEU A 9 20.95 54.24 -17.83
C LEU A 9 21.41 52.82 -17.43
N ALA A 10 21.28 52.50 -16.14
CA ALA A 10 20.99 51.14 -15.69
C ALA A 10 20.05 51.13 -14.45
N VAL A 11 19.03 52.00 -14.48
CA VAL A 11 17.90 51.97 -13.56
C VAL A 11 16.65 51.87 -14.45
N LEU A 12 15.71 51.01 -14.07
CA LEU A 12 14.39 50.76 -14.69
C LEU A 12 14.32 49.58 -15.68
N TYR A 13 14.52 48.35 -15.19
CA TYR A 13 13.71 47.19 -15.60
C TYR A 13 13.75 46.15 -14.46
N ALA A 14 13.33 46.55 -13.26
CA ALA A 14 12.83 45.59 -12.29
C ALA A 14 11.41 45.25 -12.74
N PRO A 15 11.10 43.99 -13.13
CA PRO A 15 9.71 43.61 -13.32
C PRO A 15 9.01 43.81 -11.98
N LEU A 16 8.06 44.75 -11.96
CA LEU A 16 7.01 44.81 -10.96
C LEU A 16 6.23 43.49 -11.08
N TRP A 17 6.76 42.43 -10.46
CA TRP A 17 5.93 41.32 -10.01
C TRP A 17 5.03 41.92 -8.94
N VAL A 18 3.89 42.42 -9.38
CA VAL A 18 2.72 42.51 -8.51
C VAL A 18 2.51 41.07 -8.08
N VAL A 19 2.98 40.73 -6.89
CA VAL A 19 2.48 39.58 -6.14
C VAL A 19 1.02 39.93 -5.98
N ALA A 20 0.19 39.41 -6.89
CA ALA A 20 -1.23 39.38 -6.68
C ALA A 20 -1.38 38.66 -5.35
N GLN A 21 -1.72 39.40 -4.30
CA GLN A 21 -2.21 38.78 -3.08
C GLN A 21 -3.38 37.94 -3.54
N SER A 22 -3.19 36.61 -3.58
CA SER A 22 -4.31 35.71 -3.77
C SER A 22 -5.24 36.03 -2.62
N THR A 23 -6.35 36.71 -2.90
CA THR A 23 -7.46 36.80 -1.97
C THR A 23 -7.84 35.36 -1.71
N GLU A 24 -7.43 34.84 -0.55
CA GLU A 24 -7.71 33.48 -0.11
C GLU A 24 -9.23 33.30 -0.26
N LEU A 25 -9.64 32.38 -1.13
CA LEU A 25 -11.06 32.16 -1.38
C LEU A 25 -11.70 31.67 -0.08
N ASP A 26 -12.55 32.51 0.51
CA ASP A 26 -13.25 32.18 1.76
C ASP A 26 -13.96 30.83 1.64
N LYS A 27 -13.54 29.88 2.48
CA LYS A 27 -14.07 28.52 2.49
C LYS A 27 -15.55 28.54 2.90
N PRO A 28 -16.46 27.82 2.19
CA PRO A 28 -17.87 27.78 2.55
C PRO A 28 -18.10 27.26 3.99
N PRO A 29 -18.88 27.96 4.83
CA PRO A 29 -19.10 27.58 6.22
C PRO A 29 -19.61 26.15 6.41
N ALA A 30 -20.42 25.63 5.48
CA ALA A 30 -20.94 24.26 5.59
C ALA A 30 -19.85 23.19 5.37
N LEU A 31 -18.87 23.44 4.50
CA LEU A 31 -17.72 22.56 4.32
C LEU A 31 -16.74 22.64 5.48
N VAL A 32 -16.53 23.84 6.04
CA VAL A 32 -15.74 24.02 7.28
C VAL A 32 -16.38 23.24 8.43
N ALA A 33 -17.71 23.36 8.61
CA ALA A 33 -18.43 22.61 9.64
C ALA A 33 -18.37 21.09 9.42
N MET A 34 -18.45 20.62 8.17
CA MET A 34 -18.24 19.22 7.83
C MET A 34 -16.83 18.75 8.19
N GLU A 35 -15.79 19.51 7.83
CA GLU A 35 -14.40 19.16 8.15
C GLU A 35 -14.17 19.08 9.66
N GLU A 36 -14.63 20.08 10.42
CA GLU A 36 -14.52 20.10 11.87
C GLU A 36 -15.30 18.96 12.53
N ALA A 37 -16.50 18.64 12.02
CA ALA A 37 -17.26 17.48 12.47
C ALA A 37 -16.49 16.17 12.24
N ARG A 38 -15.74 16.04 11.13
CA ARG A 38 -14.87 14.88 10.89
C ARG A 38 -13.66 14.86 11.81
N LYS A 39 -12.97 15.99 12.00
CA LYS A 39 -11.80 16.09 12.89
C LYS A 39 -12.15 15.78 14.35
N ALA A 40 -13.36 16.14 14.78
CA ALA A 40 -13.83 15.86 16.13
C ALA A 40 -14.09 14.37 16.43
N ILE A 41 -14.14 13.51 15.40
CA ILE A 41 -14.38 12.08 15.59
C ILE A 41 -13.18 11.43 16.27
N THR A 42 -13.49 10.75 17.37
CA THR A 42 -12.58 9.89 18.15
C THR A 42 -13.19 8.49 18.29
N GLY A 43 -12.39 7.52 18.72
CA GLY A 43 -12.84 6.17 19.03
C GLY A 43 -12.35 5.11 18.04
N ARG A 44 -13.11 4.03 17.88
CA ARG A 44 -12.70 2.84 17.12
C ARG A 44 -13.71 2.49 16.02
N ILE A 45 -13.21 2.33 14.80
CA ILE A 45 -14.01 2.09 13.59
C ILE A 45 -13.47 0.86 12.88
N GLU A 46 -14.30 -0.17 12.73
CA GLU A 46 -14.03 -1.33 11.87
C GLU A 46 -14.71 -1.11 10.52
N TRP A 47 -13.97 -1.25 9.43
CA TRP A 47 -14.49 -0.94 8.10
C TRP A 47 -13.83 -1.77 7.00
N GLN A 48 -14.46 -1.77 5.83
CA GLN A 48 -14.01 -2.50 4.66
C GLN A 48 -14.00 -1.58 3.43
N ALA A 49 -13.04 -1.80 2.53
CA ALA A 49 -13.10 -1.31 1.16
C ALA A 49 -13.43 -2.49 0.23
N LEU A 50 -14.43 -2.32 -0.63
CA LEU A 50 -14.96 -3.33 -1.54
C LEU A 50 -14.70 -2.86 -2.99
N PRO A 51 -13.63 -3.33 -3.64
CA PRO A 51 -13.37 -3.00 -5.05
C PRO A 51 -14.53 -3.45 -5.93
N GLY A 52 -15.12 -2.52 -6.69
CA GLY A 52 -16.33 -2.76 -7.49
C GLY A 52 -17.57 -3.16 -6.67
N GLY A 53 -17.56 -2.91 -5.36
CA GLY A 53 -18.60 -3.40 -4.44
C GLY A 53 -18.53 -4.90 -4.13
N ASP A 54 -17.45 -5.59 -4.53
CA ASP A 54 -17.28 -7.04 -4.39
C ASP A 54 -16.82 -7.43 -2.97
N ALA A 55 -17.65 -8.17 -2.26
CA ALA A 55 -17.37 -8.64 -0.91
C ALA A 55 -16.27 -9.72 -0.86
N GLU A 56 -16.05 -10.47 -1.94
CA GLU A 56 -15.00 -11.49 -2.01
C GLU A 56 -13.61 -10.84 -2.11
N LYS A 57 -13.54 -9.60 -2.59
CA LYS A 57 -12.31 -8.78 -2.68
C LYS A 57 -12.18 -7.78 -1.53
N ALA A 58 -12.99 -7.92 -0.48
CA ALA A 58 -13.04 -6.96 0.62
C ALA A 58 -11.71 -6.86 1.36
N LEU A 59 -11.13 -5.67 1.43
CA LEU A 59 -10.03 -5.38 2.33
C LEU A 59 -10.58 -4.87 3.66
N SER A 60 -10.14 -5.45 4.77
CA SER A 60 -10.62 -5.14 6.12
C SER A 60 -9.62 -4.27 6.88
N PHE A 61 -10.16 -3.31 7.61
CA PHE A 61 -9.39 -2.29 8.31
C PHE A 61 -9.98 -2.00 9.70
N VAL A 62 -9.12 -1.55 10.60
CA VAL A 62 -9.54 -0.91 11.86
C VAL A 62 -8.80 0.40 12.03
N SER A 63 -9.56 1.46 12.28
CA SER A 63 -9.02 2.78 12.62
C SER A 63 -9.33 3.09 14.07
N ARG A 64 -8.35 3.57 14.82
CA ARG A 64 -8.50 4.11 16.18
C ARG A 64 -8.02 5.56 16.18
N ILE A 65 -8.78 6.45 16.80
CA ILE A 65 -8.50 7.89 16.80
C ILE A 65 -8.58 8.39 18.24
N ALA A 66 -7.49 8.97 18.75
CA ALA A 66 -7.40 9.53 20.09
C ALA A 66 -7.91 10.98 20.11
N LYS A 67 -8.17 11.51 21.31
CA LYS A 67 -8.72 12.87 21.51
C LYS A 67 -7.80 13.99 21.02
N ASN A 68 -6.49 13.79 21.06
CA ASN A 68 -5.52 14.74 20.50
C ASN A 68 -5.36 14.63 18.98
N GLY A 69 -6.07 13.71 18.33
CA GLY A 69 -5.98 13.46 16.90
C GLY A 69 -4.92 12.43 16.49
N ASP A 70 -4.21 11.78 17.42
CA ASP A 70 -3.38 10.62 17.10
C ASP A 70 -4.24 9.53 16.46
N GLU A 71 -3.66 8.79 15.51
CA GLU A 71 -4.37 7.77 14.74
C GLU A 71 -3.59 6.46 14.75
N ILE A 72 -4.27 5.34 14.98
CA ILE A 72 -3.78 4.00 14.64
C ILE A 72 -4.63 3.43 13.51
N PHE A 73 -3.99 2.86 12.52
CA PHE A 73 -4.61 2.20 11.39
C PHE A 73 -4.07 0.77 11.26
N GLU A 74 -4.95 -0.21 11.35
CA GLU A 74 -4.66 -1.64 11.20
C GLU A 74 -5.21 -2.11 9.84
N HIS A 75 -4.32 -2.49 8.93
CA HIS A 75 -4.69 -3.18 7.71
C HIS A 75 -4.71 -4.69 7.97
N ARG A 76 -5.91 -5.27 8.03
CA ARG A 76 -6.13 -6.70 8.36
C ARG A 76 -6.16 -7.62 7.13
N GLY A 77 -6.05 -7.05 5.93
CA GLY A 77 -5.95 -7.80 4.68
C GLY A 77 -7.31 -8.16 4.08
N ASP A 78 -7.27 -9.11 3.15
CA ASP A 78 -8.44 -9.68 2.47
C ASP A 78 -9.25 -10.63 3.40
N PRO A 79 -10.33 -11.28 2.93
CA PRO A 79 -11.10 -12.22 3.76
C PRO A 79 -10.30 -13.44 4.27
N GLU A 80 -9.17 -13.77 3.64
CA GLU A 80 -8.24 -14.81 4.09
C GLU A 80 -7.16 -14.28 5.07
N GLY A 81 -7.20 -12.97 5.36
CA GLY A 81 -6.26 -12.27 6.24
C GLY A 81 -4.94 -11.88 5.58
N TRP A 82 -4.84 -11.95 4.25
CA TRP A 82 -3.60 -11.60 3.56
C TRP A 82 -3.48 -10.08 3.36
N THR A 83 -2.35 -9.55 3.79
CA THR A 83 -1.92 -8.19 3.53
C THR A 83 -0.78 -8.23 2.51
N LEU A 84 -0.90 -7.43 1.44
CA LEU A 84 0.14 -7.30 0.42
C LEU A 84 1.18 -6.26 0.87
N PHE A 85 2.46 -6.65 0.95
CA PHE A 85 3.57 -5.71 1.03
C PHE A 85 4.14 -5.45 -0.36
N THR A 86 3.89 -4.26 -0.89
CA THR A 86 4.45 -3.77 -2.16
C THR A 86 5.65 -2.87 -1.90
N GLY A 87 6.73 -3.42 -1.34
CA GLY A 87 8.01 -2.74 -1.22
C GLY A 87 9.01 -3.38 -2.19
N GLN A 88 9.06 -2.88 -3.44
CA GLN A 88 10.09 -3.14 -4.45
C GLN A 88 10.71 -4.56 -4.46
N GLY A 89 10.10 -5.48 -5.21
CA GLY A 89 10.81 -6.63 -5.80
C GLY A 89 10.39 -8.03 -5.35
N ALA A 90 9.77 -8.19 -4.17
CA ALA A 90 9.11 -9.43 -3.80
C ALA A 90 7.85 -9.10 -3.00
N LEU A 91 6.70 -9.61 -3.45
CA LEU A 91 5.44 -9.51 -2.71
C LEU A 91 5.60 -10.22 -1.36
N GLY A 92 5.95 -9.47 -0.32
CA GLY A 92 5.91 -9.95 1.05
C GLY A 92 4.46 -10.04 1.48
N ILE A 93 3.79 -11.16 1.18
CA ILE A 93 2.42 -11.34 1.65
C ILE A 93 2.50 -11.72 3.14
N SER A 94 1.89 -10.91 4.00
CA SER A 94 1.81 -11.15 5.44
C SER A 94 0.38 -11.55 5.81
N LYS A 95 0.21 -12.62 6.58
CA LYS A 95 -1.07 -12.97 7.21
C LYS A 95 -1.38 -12.17 8.47
N TYR A 96 -0.51 -11.24 8.83
CA TYR A 96 -0.64 -10.44 10.03
C TYR A 96 -1.02 -9.02 9.69
N PRO A 97 -1.89 -8.40 10.51
CA PRO A 97 -2.17 -6.98 10.44
C PRO A 97 -0.90 -6.15 10.32
N GLN A 98 -0.93 -5.23 9.36
CA GLN A 98 0.03 -4.14 9.29
C GLN A 98 -0.54 -2.97 10.09
N ILE A 99 0.16 -2.58 11.14
CA ILE A 99 -0.30 -1.56 12.09
C ILE A 99 0.54 -0.31 11.87
N TYR A 100 -0.15 0.78 11.58
CA TYR A 100 0.43 2.11 11.38
C TYR A 100 -0.06 2.99 12.51
N MET A 101 0.79 3.88 13.02
CA MET A 101 0.39 4.90 13.97
C MET A 101 0.96 6.24 13.55
N ARG A 102 0.15 7.30 13.61
CA ARG A 102 0.63 8.68 13.58
C ARG A 102 0.40 9.30 14.94
N ASN A 103 1.44 9.86 15.52
CA ASN A 103 1.34 10.71 16.70
C ASN A 103 2.31 11.88 16.59
N ARG A 104 2.44 12.69 17.65
CA ARG A 104 3.38 13.82 17.71
C ARG A 104 4.86 13.47 17.46
N GLU A 105 5.26 12.22 17.69
CA GLU A 105 6.66 11.79 17.51
C GLU A 105 6.94 11.47 16.03
N GLY A 106 5.90 11.10 15.28
CA GLY A 106 5.95 10.88 13.85
C GLY A 106 5.07 9.72 13.41
N TYR A 107 5.52 9.01 12.38
CA TYR A 107 4.82 7.88 11.78
C TYR A 107 5.51 6.57 12.17
N TRP A 108 4.75 5.62 12.68
CA TRP A 108 5.22 4.32 13.12
C TRP A 108 4.61 3.22 12.26
N TYR A 109 5.38 2.18 12.02
CA TYR A 109 4.96 0.97 11.32
C TYR A 109 5.42 -0.26 12.09
N HIS A 110 4.45 -1.06 12.53
CA HIS A 110 4.65 -2.33 13.20
C HIS A 110 3.87 -3.41 12.44
N GLN A 111 4.53 -4.52 12.17
CA GLN A 111 3.81 -5.75 11.83
C GLN A 111 3.56 -6.47 13.14
N GLU A 112 2.34 -6.93 13.44
CA GLU A 112 1.97 -7.51 14.74
C GLU A 112 2.94 -8.60 15.25
N THR A 113 3.64 -9.27 14.33
CA THR A 113 4.64 -10.31 14.63
C THR A 113 6.09 -9.93 14.35
N GLY A 114 6.35 -8.64 14.16
CA GLY A 114 7.69 -8.12 14.05
C GLY A 114 8.40 -8.17 15.40
N THR A 115 9.71 -8.43 15.38
CA THR A 115 10.61 -8.16 16.52
C THR A 115 11.13 -6.72 16.50
N GLY A 116 10.63 -5.90 15.59
CA GLY A 116 11.02 -4.52 15.45
C GLY A 116 9.93 -3.68 14.79
N VAL A 117 10.12 -2.38 14.91
CA VAL A 117 9.22 -1.34 14.43
C VAL A 117 10.02 -0.34 13.61
N SER A 118 9.42 0.22 12.56
CA SER A 118 10.00 1.34 11.83
C SER A 118 9.34 2.63 12.26
N VAL A 119 10.12 3.70 12.36
CA VAL A 119 9.61 5.04 12.69
C VAL A 119 10.21 6.11 11.78
N TRP A 120 9.36 7.04 11.36
CA TRP A 120 9.72 8.28 10.68
C TRP A 120 9.39 9.44 11.61
N LEU A 121 10.40 10.10 12.18
CA LEU A 121 10.24 11.18 13.15
C LEU A 121 9.70 12.45 12.49
N GLU A 122 8.81 13.19 13.16
CA GLU A 122 8.22 14.43 12.63
C GLU A 122 9.27 15.55 12.47
N SER A 123 10.26 15.61 13.38
CA SER A 123 11.30 16.66 13.41
C SER A 123 12.32 16.56 12.28
N GLY A 124 12.43 15.40 11.63
CA GLY A 124 13.19 15.24 10.41
C GLY A 124 12.22 15.28 9.26
N ALA A 125 11.95 16.46 8.69
CA ALA A 125 11.06 16.60 7.55
C ALA A 125 11.25 15.41 6.60
N PRO A 126 10.20 14.64 6.26
CA PRO A 126 10.36 13.58 5.26
C PRO A 126 10.98 14.25 4.04
N PRO A 127 12.05 13.69 3.42
CA PRO A 127 12.58 14.29 2.21
C PRO A 127 11.39 14.52 1.28
N ALA A 128 11.13 15.78 0.95
CA ALA A 128 9.96 16.23 0.21
C ALA A 128 9.91 15.68 -1.23
N THR A 129 10.76 14.70 -1.56
CA THR A 129 10.56 13.85 -2.71
C THR A 129 9.38 12.92 -2.40
N GLU A 130 8.18 13.43 -2.70
CA GLU A 130 6.84 12.80 -2.65
C GLU A 130 6.76 11.35 -3.14
N TRP A 131 7.82 10.85 -3.79
CA TRP A 131 7.86 9.60 -4.54
C TRP A 131 8.54 8.44 -3.82
N SER A 132 9.34 8.68 -2.77
CA SER A 132 10.22 7.62 -2.22
C SER A 132 9.75 6.98 -0.92
N ASN A 133 8.81 7.60 -0.18
CA ASN A 133 8.31 7.01 1.06
C ASN A 133 6.90 6.40 0.85
N PRO A 134 6.80 5.09 0.56
CA PRO A 134 5.52 4.45 0.28
C PRO A 134 4.62 4.31 1.52
N TYR A 135 5.09 4.64 2.73
CA TYR A 135 4.39 4.25 3.96
C TYR A 135 3.27 5.19 4.40
N PRO A 136 3.40 6.54 4.33
CA PRO A 136 2.24 7.42 4.53
C PRO A 136 1.10 7.11 3.55
N ARG A 137 1.41 6.70 2.32
CA ARG A 137 0.41 6.34 1.30
C ARG A 137 -0.38 5.06 1.65
N LYS A 138 0.17 4.18 2.50
CA LYS A 138 -0.50 2.93 2.91
C LYS A 138 -1.49 3.14 4.05
N MET A 139 -1.27 4.17 4.86
CA MET A 139 -2.22 4.52 5.91
C MET A 139 -3.50 5.04 5.27
N LYS A 140 -4.65 4.62 5.82
CA LYS A 140 -5.95 5.13 5.40
C LYS A 140 -6.64 5.88 6.53
N GLN A 141 -7.22 7.02 6.21
CA GLN A 141 -7.96 7.89 7.12
C GLN A 141 -9.47 7.71 6.90
N VAL A 142 -10.11 6.88 7.73
CA VAL A 142 -11.55 6.59 7.60
C VAL A 142 -12.44 7.83 7.77
N ARG A 143 -11.95 8.88 8.44
CA ARG A 143 -12.66 10.16 8.58
C ARG A 143 -12.94 10.85 7.24
N ALA A 144 -12.17 10.54 6.20
CA ALA A 144 -12.33 11.08 4.84
C ALA A 144 -13.39 10.33 4.01
N VAL A 145 -14.01 9.26 4.54
CA VAL A 145 -15.09 8.54 3.85
C VAL A 145 -16.28 9.47 3.64
N GLY A 146 -16.74 9.58 2.39
CA GLY A 146 -17.86 10.45 2.02
C GLY A 146 -17.55 11.95 2.16
N VAL A 147 -16.30 12.34 1.99
CA VAL A 147 -15.85 13.75 2.00
C VAL A 147 -15.58 14.27 0.58
N THR A 148 -15.22 13.39 -0.35
CA THR A 148 -15.06 13.69 -1.79
C THR A 148 -15.73 12.61 -2.65
N ASP A 149 -15.77 12.82 -3.96
CA ASP A 149 -16.27 11.89 -4.99
C ASP A 149 -15.32 10.73 -5.32
N ARG A 150 -14.19 10.60 -4.62
CA ARG A 150 -13.17 9.58 -4.92
C ARG A 150 -12.94 8.64 -3.74
N SER A 151 -12.88 7.33 -4.02
CA SER A 151 -12.60 6.30 -3.01
C SER A 151 -11.18 6.40 -2.45
N ASP A 152 -10.23 6.88 -3.25
CA ASP A 152 -8.84 7.13 -2.84
C ASP A 152 -8.67 8.34 -1.91
N ALA A 153 -9.74 9.08 -1.59
CA ALA A 153 -9.68 10.13 -0.56
C ALA A 153 -9.41 9.59 0.85
N VAL A 154 -9.70 8.31 1.09
CA VAL A 154 -9.29 7.65 2.34
C VAL A 154 -7.79 7.46 2.42
N GLU A 155 -7.01 7.64 1.34
CA GLU A 155 -5.56 7.61 1.44
C GLU A 155 -5.08 8.78 2.30
N TYR A 156 -4.22 8.47 3.26
CA TYR A 156 -3.80 9.43 4.28
C TYR A 156 -3.08 10.66 3.69
N THR A 157 -2.40 10.52 2.55
CA THR A 157 -1.76 11.64 1.83
C THR A 157 -2.75 12.66 1.27
N ARG A 158 -4.05 12.32 1.23
CA ARG A 158 -5.11 13.23 0.81
C ARG A 158 -6.04 13.59 1.96
N GLY A 159 -6.51 12.59 2.70
CA GLY A 159 -7.31 12.77 3.90
C GLY A 159 -8.44 13.80 3.75
N LEU A 160 -8.60 14.67 4.75
CA LEU A 160 -9.58 15.74 4.73
C LEU A 160 -9.17 16.96 3.88
N SER A 161 -7.87 17.15 3.58
CA SER A 161 -7.45 18.29 2.73
C SER A 161 -7.94 18.13 1.29
N ALA A 162 -8.31 16.92 0.87
CA ALA A 162 -8.94 16.65 -0.41
C ALA A 162 -10.25 17.43 -0.67
N ILE A 163 -10.88 18.01 0.36
CA ILE A 163 -12.00 18.96 0.19
C ILE A 163 -11.54 20.22 -0.53
N TRP A 164 -10.34 20.69 -0.19
CA TRP A 164 -9.83 22.03 -0.49
C TRP A 164 -8.79 22.01 -1.59
N ASP A 165 -7.88 21.05 -1.52
CA ASP A 165 -6.64 21.05 -2.27
C ASP A 165 -6.69 19.94 -3.32
N ASP A 166 -6.83 20.34 -4.58
CA ASP A 166 -6.40 19.51 -5.71
C ASP A 166 -5.23 20.22 -6.38
N ALA A 167 -4.02 19.70 -6.17
CA ALA A 167 -2.79 20.27 -6.74
C ALA A 167 -2.83 20.35 -8.28
N GLN A 168 -3.72 19.59 -8.92
CA GLN A 168 -3.87 19.58 -10.38
C GLN A 168 -4.97 20.53 -10.87
N ASP A 169 -5.89 20.96 -10.00
CA ASP A 169 -7.05 21.75 -10.42
C ASP A 169 -7.60 22.67 -9.32
N GLU A 170 -7.07 23.90 -9.31
CA GLU A 170 -7.38 24.96 -8.35
C GLU A 170 -8.87 25.36 -8.39
N ILE A 171 -9.44 25.59 -7.20
CA ILE A 171 -10.79 26.11 -7.04
C ILE A 171 -10.78 27.61 -7.31
N GLN A 172 -11.62 28.08 -8.22
CA GLN A 172 -11.73 29.49 -8.60
C GLN A 172 -12.89 30.21 -7.89
N ARG A 173 -13.96 29.48 -7.57
CA ARG A 173 -15.16 30.05 -6.99
C ARG A 173 -15.96 29.02 -6.21
N TRP A 174 -16.62 29.49 -5.16
CA TRP A 174 -17.60 28.72 -4.40
C TRP A 174 -19.01 29.28 -4.58
N GLU A 175 -20.00 28.40 -4.54
CA GLU A 175 -21.39 28.73 -4.30
C GLU A 175 -21.90 27.94 -3.10
N GLN A 176 -22.67 28.56 -2.23
CA GLN A 176 -23.35 27.88 -1.12
C GLN A 176 -24.79 28.37 -1.05
N ARG A 177 -25.72 27.43 -0.95
CA ARG A 177 -27.14 27.72 -0.73
C ARG A 177 -27.77 26.68 0.18
N ARG A 178 -28.94 27.03 0.72
CA ARG A 178 -29.74 26.12 1.56
C ARG A 178 -30.91 25.60 0.73
N GLU A 179 -31.06 24.28 0.68
CA GLU A 179 -32.16 23.59 0.02
C GLU A 179 -32.90 22.74 1.07
N GLY A 180 -34.01 23.28 1.57
CA GLY A 180 -34.72 22.71 2.71
C GLY A 180 -33.86 22.65 3.98
N GLY A 181 -33.72 21.45 4.54
CA GLY A 181 -32.89 21.20 5.72
C GLY A 181 -31.39 21.10 5.46
N LYS A 182 -30.95 21.14 4.20
CA LYS A 182 -29.58 20.77 3.77
C LYS A 182 -28.84 21.96 3.16
N TYR A 183 -27.52 21.88 3.15
CA TYR A 183 -26.64 22.80 2.43
C TYR A 183 -26.20 22.17 1.11
N VAL A 184 -26.27 22.94 0.03
CA VAL A 184 -25.68 22.60 -1.26
C VAL A 184 -24.52 23.53 -1.49
N VAL A 185 -23.32 22.95 -1.60
CA VAL A 185 -22.08 23.68 -1.87
C VAL A 185 -21.55 23.26 -3.23
N VAL A 186 -21.12 24.20 -4.06
CA VAL A 186 -20.55 23.95 -5.39
C VAL A 186 -19.18 24.61 -5.46
N ALA A 187 -18.14 23.83 -5.77
CA ALA A 187 -16.83 24.34 -6.19
C ALA A 187 -16.82 24.45 -7.72
N HIS A 188 -16.33 25.57 -8.25
CA HIS A 188 -15.98 25.74 -9.65
C HIS A 188 -14.46 25.77 -9.77
N ARG A 189 -13.89 24.90 -10.58
CA ARG A 189 -12.45 24.75 -10.74
C ARG A 189 -11.95 25.36 -12.04
N ARG A 190 -10.65 25.65 -12.10
CA ARG A 190 -9.98 26.25 -13.26
C ARG A 190 -10.11 25.42 -14.52
N SER A 191 -10.15 24.09 -14.43
CA SER A 191 -10.37 23.19 -15.57
C SER A 191 -11.78 23.31 -16.18
N GLY A 192 -12.70 24.03 -15.54
CA GLY A 192 -14.12 24.02 -15.83
C GLY A 192 -14.87 22.88 -15.13
N ALA A 193 -14.18 22.03 -14.37
CA ALA A 193 -14.83 21.04 -13.53
C ALA A 193 -15.65 21.70 -12.41
N THR A 194 -16.70 21.01 -11.98
CA THR A 194 -17.51 21.42 -10.83
C THR A 194 -17.64 20.27 -9.86
N THR A 195 -17.61 20.55 -8.55
CA THR A 195 -17.90 19.56 -7.51
C THR A 195 -19.04 20.07 -6.65
N ARG A 196 -20.09 19.27 -6.46
CA ARG A 196 -21.28 19.62 -5.70
C ARG A 196 -21.43 18.68 -4.50
N TRP A 197 -21.49 19.24 -3.29
CA TRP A 197 -21.79 18.53 -2.06
C TRP A 197 -23.22 18.81 -1.61
N VAL A 198 -23.92 17.78 -1.14
CA VAL A 198 -25.21 17.89 -0.43
C VAL A 198 -25.00 17.49 1.02
N ILE A 199 -24.96 18.46 1.93
CA ILE A 199 -24.54 18.30 3.33
C ILE A 199 -25.76 18.41 4.25
N ASP A 200 -25.91 17.43 5.14
CA ASP A 200 -26.99 17.40 6.14
C ASP A 200 -26.47 17.77 7.54
N PRO A 201 -26.77 18.99 8.04
CA PRO A 201 -26.34 19.42 9.36
C PRO A 201 -27.03 18.64 10.50
N GLN A 202 -28.24 18.10 10.28
CA GLN A 202 -28.96 17.32 11.29
C GLN A 202 -28.38 15.91 11.45
N ARG A 203 -27.69 15.42 10.41
CA ARG A 203 -26.98 14.14 10.41
C ARG A 203 -25.48 14.34 10.60
N GLY A 204 -25.09 15.24 11.52
CA GLY A 204 -23.69 15.44 11.92
C GLY A 204 -22.81 16.10 10.87
N TRP A 205 -23.37 16.97 10.03
CA TRP A 205 -22.66 17.66 8.95
C TRP A 205 -22.02 16.72 7.92
N ASN A 206 -22.59 15.53 7.73
CA ASN A 206 -22.12 14.59 6.70
C ASN A 206 -22.70 14.95 5.32
N ALA A 207 -21.91 14.76 4.26
CA ALA A 207 -22.43 14.78 2.91
C ALA A 207 -23.21 13.49 2.64
N GLU A 208 -24.41 13.62 2.07
CA GLU A 208 -25.20 12.47 1.60
C GLU A 208 -24.87 12.13 0.14
N ARG A 209 -24.47 13.13 -0.64
CA ARG A 209 -24.13 12.98 -2.04
C ARG A 209 -23.08 14.00 -2.45
N ILE A 210 -22.10 13.55 -3.22
CA ILE A 210 -21.05 14.39 -3.80
C ILE A 210 -20.99 14.07 -5.28
N VAL A 211 -21.05 15.07 -6.16
CA VAL A 211 -21.00 14.86 -7.61
C VAL A 211 -19.97 15.80 -8.20
N SER A 212 -18.98 15.26 -8.90
CA SER A 212 -18.02 16.02 -9.69
C SER A 212 -18.28 15.81 -11.18
N GLU A 213 -18.38 16.91 -11.93
CA GLU A 213 -18.46 16.90 -13.39
C GLU A 213 -17.15 17.44 -13.98
N PHE A 214 -16.53 16.69 -14.89
CA PHE A 214 -15.28 17.04 -15.55
C PHE A 214 -15.53 17.20 -17.05
N PRO A 215 -15.24 18.35 -17.67
CA PRO A 215 -15.35 18.48 -19.12
C PRO A 215 -14.30 17.60 -19.82
N PHE A 216 -14.68 16.97 -20.92
CA PHE A 216 -13.72 16.33 -21.81
C PHE A 216 -13.04 17.39 -22.70
N PRO A 217 -11.77 17.21 -23.08
CA PRO A 217 -11.10 18.07 -24.06
C PRO A 217 -11.78 18.06 -25.43
N SER A 218 -12.45 16.95 -25.76
CA SER A 218 -13.22 16.76 -26.98
C SER A 218 -14.34 15.76 -26.71
N PRO A 219 -15.48 15.83 -27.43
CA PRO A 219 -16.56 14.85 -27.28
C PRO A 219 -16.04 13.43 -27.50
N THR A 220 -16.48 12.49 -26.66
CA THR A 220 -16.23 11.07 -26.85
C THR A 220 -16.99 10.55 -28.09
N PRO A 221 -16.64 9.36 -28.63
CA PRO A 221 -17.33 8.78 -29.79
C PRO A 221 -18.85 8.61 -29.62
N ASP A 222 -19.32 8.49 -28.37
CA ASP A 222 -20.75 8.40 -28.00
C ASP A 222 -21.41 9.78 -27.75
N GLY A 223 -20.69 10.88 -28.02
CA GLY A 223 -21.20 12.25 -27.92
C GLY A 223 -21.17 12.86 -26.52
N ARG A 224 -20.64 12.17 -25.50
CA ARG A 224 -20.51 12.77 -24.16
C ARG A 224 -19.47 13.88 -24.16
N THR A 225 -19.79 14.96 -23.46
CA THR A 225 -18.93 16.13 -23.31
C THR A 225 -18.32 16.25 -21.91
N LYS A 226 -18.75 15.39 -20.98
CA LYS A 226 -18.29 15.38 -19.59
C LYS A 226 -18.18 13.96 -19.05
N SER A 227 -17.24 13.75 -18.14
CA SER A 227 -17.21 12.60 -17.23
C SER A 227 -17.80 13.01 -15.89
N THR A 228 -18.47 12.08 -15.23
CA THR A 228 -19.07 12.27 -13.91
C THR A 228 -18.42 11.33 -12.92
N ARG A 229 -18.18 11.84 -11.71
CA ARG A 229 -17.82 11.03 -10.55
C ARG A 229 -18.79 11.36 -9.43
N GLU A 230 -19.11 10.35 -8.64
CA GLU A 230 -20.13 10.50 -7.62
C GLU A 230 -19.78 9.67 -6.39
N ALA A 231 -20.01 10.23 -5.20
CA ALA A 231 -20.07 9.47 -3.96
C ALA A 231 -21.48 9.57 -3.37
N VAL A 232 -22.10 8.41 -3.08
CA VAL A 232 -23.42 8.31 -2.43
C VAL A 232 -23.23 7.74 -1.04
N CYS A 233 -23.62 8.49 -0.01
CA CYS A 233 -23.42 8.12 1.37
C CYS A 233 -24.74 7.71 2.03
N THR A 234 -24.80 6.47 2.51
CA THR A 234 -25.80 6.01 3.46
C THR A 234 -25.29 6.31 4.87
N LEU A 235 -26.00 7.19 5.59
CA LEU A 235 -25.62 7.61 6.94
C LEU A 235 -26.34 6.75 7.99
N GLU A 236 -25.63 6.42 9.07
CA GLU A 236 -26.17 5.73 10.24
C GLU A 236 -25.69 6.43 11.51
N ARG A 237 -26.47 6.31 12.59
CA ARG A 237 -26.10 6.84 13.89
C ARG A 237 -25.38 5.74 14.69
N PHE A 238 -24.12 5.98 15.04
CA PHE A 238 -23.30 5.12 15.88
C PHE A 238 -23.23 5.72 17.29
N GLY A 239 -24.12 5.27 18.18
CA GLY A 239 -24.35 5.93 19.47
C GLY A 239 -25.00 7.29 19.26
N GLU A 240 -24.34 8.36 19.71
CA GLU A 240 -24.83 9.73 19.55
C GLU A 240 -24.33 10.42 18.26
N THR A 241 -23.38 9.80 17.55
CA THR A 241 -22.70 10.43 16.40
C THR A 241 -23.20 9.86 15.08
N TRP A 242 -23.53 10.74 14.13
CA TRP A 242 -23.81 10.33 12.76
C TRP A 242 -22.52 10.16 11.96
N PHE A 243 -22.44 9.07 11.19
CA PHE A 243 -21.30 8.78 10.32
C PHE A 243 -21.74 7.96 9.11
N PRO A 244 -21.00 7.99 7.97
CA PRO A 244 -21.29 7.11 6.85
C PRO A 244 -21.20 5.64 7.25
N ARG A 245 -22.30 4.90 7.10
CA ARG A 245 -22.33 3.43 7.19
C ARG A 245 -21.76 2.82 5.91
N ARG A 246 -22.12 3.39 4.77
CA ARG A 246 -21.69 2.97 3.45
C ARG A 246 -21.52 4.18 2.56
N THR A 247 -20.42 4.24 1.82
CA THR A 247 -20.21 5.19 0.72
C THR A 247 -19.89 4.43 -0.55
N ASP A 248 -20.73 4.57 -1.54
CA ASP A 248 -20.54 4.00 -2.88
C ASP A 248 -19.97 5.07 -3.81
N TYR A 249 -18.88 4.74 -4.49
CA TYR A 249 -18.16 5.63 -5.39
C TYR A 249 -18.36 5.19 -6.83
N TYR A 250 -18.88 6.09 -7.67
CA TYR A 250 -19.22 5.84 -9.06
C TYR A 250 -18.38 6.70 -10.00
N ARG A 251 -18.16 6.18 -11.21
CA ARG A 251 -17.66 6.94 -12.35
C ARG A 251 -18.52 6.63 -13.56
N ASP A 252 -19.13 7.67 -14.13
CA ASP A 252 -20.02 7.54 -15.29
C ASP A 252 -21.14 6.49 -15.09
N GLY A 253 -21.66 6.41 -13.86
CA GLY A 253 -22.71 5.46 -13.46
C GLY A 253 -22.20 4.07 -13.06
N GLU A 254 -20.94 3.73 -13.30
CA GLU A 254 -20.33 2.46 -12.90
C GLU A 254 -19.81 2.54 -11.47
N LEU A 255 -20.17 1.55 -10.63
CA LEU A 255 -19.65 1.44 -9.26
C LEU A 255 -18.18 1.03 -9.30
N LEU A 256 -17.30 1.94 -8.84
CA LEU A 256 -15.86 1.69 -8.76
C LEU A 256 -15.47 1.01 -7.45
N ASP A 257 -15.99 1.52 -6.32
CA ASP A 257 -15.62 1.05 -4.99
C ASP A 257 -16.76 1.31 -4.01
N SER A 258 -16.82 0.53 -2.94
CA SER A 258 -17.65 0.83 -1.77
C SER A 258 -16.80 0.83 -0.50
N VAL A 259 -16.97 1.83 0.35
CA VAL A 259 -16.45 1.80 1.72
C VAL A 259 -17.59 1.51 2.68
N VAL A 260 -17.45 0.46 3.50
CA VAL A 260 -18.48 0.00 4.44
C VAL A 260 -17.92 0.00 5.85
N VAL A 261 -18.44 0.86 6.72
CA VAL A 261 -18.18 0.79 8.16
C VAL A 261 -18.98 -0.36 8.71
N ARG A 262 -18.35 -1.35 9.34
CA ARG A 262 -18.99 -2.56 9.90
C ARG A 262 -19.42 -2.37 11.35
N ALA A 263 -18.60 -1.68 12.13
CA ALA A 263 -18.88 -1.33 13.51
C ALA A 263 -18.13 -0.04 13.85
N ALA A 264 -18.72 0.82 14.67
CA ALA A 264 -18.04 1.99 15.18
C ALA A 264 -18.48 2.29 16.62
N ARG A 265 -17.50 2.65 17.46
CA ARG A 265 -17.71 3.26 18.77
C ARG A 265 -17.04 4.63 18.71
N LEU A 266 -17.85 5.68 18.62
CA LEU A 266 -17.39 7.03 18.36
C LEU A 266 -17.57 7.92 19.59
N ASN A 267 -16.63 8.83 19.81
CA ASN A 267 -16.72 9.92 20.78
C ASN A 267 -17.09 9.45 22.19
N GLN A 268 -16.44 8.37 22.63
CA GLN A 268 -16.68 7.82 23.96
C GLN A 268 -15.92 8.63 25.02
N PRO A 269 -16.49 8.80 26.23
CA PRO A 269 -15.79 9.51 27.31
C PRO A 269 -14.45 8.87 27.69
N ASP A 270 -14.34 7.54 27.55
CA ASP A 270 -13.14 6.74 27.82
C ASP A 270 -12.19 6.62 26.62
N ASP A 271 -12.45 7.32 25.50
CA ASP A 271 -11.53 7.33 24.37
C ASP A 271 -10.13 7.84 24.81
N PRO A 272 -9.03 7.20 24.34
CA PRO A 272 -7.68 7.55 24.76
C PRO A 272 -7.33 9.01 24.48
N PRO A 273 -6.61 9.69 25.39
CA PRO A 273 -6.18 11.07 25.16
C PRO A 273 -5.13 11.19 24.04
N GLN A 274 -4.27 10.17 23.90
CA GLN A 274 -3.18 10.06 22.94
C GLN A 274 -2.83 8.59 22.73
N PHE A 275 -2.08 8.28 21.67
CA PHE A 275 -1.51 6.95 21.45
C PHE A 275 0.00 6.92 21.64
N THR A 276 0.47 5.78 22.12
CA THR A 276 1.88 5.43 22.31
C THR A 276 2.23 4.20 21.47
N PRO A 277 3.52 3.91 21.23
CA PRO A 277 3.92 2.68 20.52
C PRO A 277 3.34 1.40 21.16
N THR A 278 3.10 1.39 22.47
CA THR A 278 2.46 0.26 23.16
C THR A 278 1.05 -0.01 22.64
N ASP A 279 0.28 1.01 22.25
CA ASP A 279 -1.09 0.87 21.74
C ASP A 279 -1.14 0.17 20.36
N MET A 280 -0.03 0.17 19.62
CA MET A 280 0.15 -0.58 18.37
C MET A 280 0.92 -1.91 18.57
N GLY A 281 1.10 -2.33 19.83
CA GLY A 281 1.75 -3.59 20.18
C GLY A 281 3.28 -3.56 20.23
N VAL A 282 3.90 -2.37 20.23
CA VAL A 282 5.36 -2.26 20.38
C VAL A 282 5.73 -2.50 21.84
N GLU A 283 6.56 -3.51 22.07
CA GLU A 283 6.97 -3.91 23.42
C GLU A 283 8.40 -3.44 23.76
N SER A 284 8.69 -3.32 25.05
CA SER A 284 10.05 -3.04 25.53
C SER A 284 11.05 -4.08 25.01
N GLY A 285 12.17 -3.62 24.46
CA GLY A 285 13.20 -4.43 23.84
C GLY A 285 13.08 -4.63 22.33
N MET A 286 11.94 -4.29 21.72
CA MET A 286 11.81 -4.28 20.25
C MET A 286 12.85 -3.37 19.60
N GLY A 287 13.42 -3.84 18.50
CA GLY A 287 14.33 -3.03 17.69
C GLY A 287 13.56 -1.89 17.02
N VAL A 288 14.09 -0.68 17.08
CA VAL A 288 13.50 0.50 16.42
C VAL A 288 14.39 0.89 15.25
N SER A 289 13.84 0.84 14.04
CA SER A 289 14.49 1.26 12.81
C SER A 289 14.05 2.67 12.44
N VAL A 290 14.82 3.66 12.87
CA VAL A 290 14.56 5.08 12.57
C VAL A 290 14.98 5.36 11.13
N GLN A 291 14.02 5.74 10.29
CA GLN A 291 14.21 5.86 8.85
C GLN A 291 14.79 7.23 8.43
N ASN A 292 14.56 8.25 9.24
CA ASN A 292 15.04 9.62 9.08
C ASN A 292 15.72 10.11 10.38
N PRO A 293 16.83 9.46 10.81
CA PRO A 293 17.50 9.81 12.06
C PRO A 293 17.98 11.26 12.02
N THR A 294 17.80 11.99 13.12
CA THR A 294 18.36 13.34 13.25
C THR A 294 19.89 13.27 13.42
N PRO A 295 20.65 14.35 13.12
CA PRO A 295 22.10 14.35 13.32
C PRO A 295 22.52 13.97 14.75
N GLU A 296 21.75 14.38 15.75
CA GLU A 296 21.98 14.08 17.17
C GLU A 296 21.84 12.58 17.49
N MET A 297 21.14 11.83 16.65
CA MET A 297 20.98 10.38 16.82
C MET A 297 22.20 9.57 16.33
N GLY A 298 23.23 10.20 15.75
CA GLY A 298 24.50 9.51 15.47
C GLY A 298 24.39 8.37 14.45
N GLY A 299 23.59 8.55 13.38
CA GLY A 299 23.49 7.60 12.27
C GLY A 299 22.70 6.31 12.59
N HIS A 300 23.05 5.20 11.92
CA HIS A 300 22.35 3.91 11.98
C HIS A 300 22.65 3.06 13.24
N THR A 301 22.90 3.70 14.38
CA THR A 301 23.12 2.97 15.63
C THR A 301 21.86 2.19 16.00
N PRO A 302 21.94 0.87 16.29
CA PRO A 302 20.77 0.06 16.65
C PRO A 302 20.02 0.66 17.83
N ARG A 303 18.74 0.97 17.65
CA ARG A 303 17.87 1.54 18.68
C ARG A 303 16.90 0.51 19.22
N LYS A 304 16.43 0.71 20.45
CA LYS A 304 15.40 -0.10 21.10
C LYS A 304 14.31 0.79 21.70
N TRP A 305 13.10 0.26 21.74
CA TRP A 305 12.04 0.82 22.56
C TRP A 305 12.22 0.32 24.00
N ASN A 306 12.28 1.20 25.00
CA ASN A 306 12.40 0.78 26.40
C ASN A 306 11.06 0.76 27.17
N GLY A 307 9.94 0.96 26.47
CA GLY A 307 8.61 1.11 27.07
C GLY A 307 8.13 2.56 27.18
N GLY A 308 9.03 3.55 27.11
CA GLY A 308 8.66 4.97 27.15
C GLY A 308 9.39 5.88 26.16
N ALA A 309 10.54 5.44 25.64
CA ALA A 309 11.35 6.21 24.70
C ALA A 309 12.18 5.31 23.76
N ILE A 310 12.62 5.89 22.65
CA ILE A 310 13.62 5.32 21.76
C ILE A 310 15.00 5.56 22.38
N VAL A 311 15.72 4.50 22.74
CA VAL A 311 17.06 4.55 23.35
C VAL A 311 18.08 3.82 22.48
N THR A 312 19.39 4.05 22.71
CA THR A 312 20.43 3.20 22.10
C THR A 312 20.35 1.79 22.66
N SER A 313 20.82 0.80 21.91
CA SER A 313 20.88 -0.59 22.40
C SER A 313 21.73 -0.70 23.67
N ASP A 314 22.86 0.00 23.75
CA ASP A 314 23.72 0.01 24.94
C ASP A 314 23.00 0.56 26.18
N GLN A 315 22.27 1.67 26.02
CA GLN A 315 21.48 2.25 27.09
C GLN A 315 20.38 1.27 27.54
N PHE A 316 19.69 0.64 26.60
CA PHE A 316 18.66 -0.35 26.93
C PHE A 316 19.22 -1.50 27.78
N TYR A 317 20.36 -2.09 27.39
CA TYR A 317 20.97 -3.18 28.15
C TYR A 317 21.53 -2.72 29.51
N ALA A 318 22.05 -1.49 29.59
CA ALA A 318 22.45 -0.90 30.86
C ALA A 318 21.25 -0.72 31.82
N ASP A 319 20.13 -0.21 31.31
CA ASP A 319 18.89 -0.04 32.07
C ASP A 319 18.29 -1.38 32.49
N LEU A 320 18.32 -2.39 31.60
CA LEU A 320 17.91 -3.75 31.91
C LEU A 320 18.76 -4.36 33.05
N LYS A 321 20.10 -4.22 32.97
CA LYS A 321 21.01 -4.69 34.03
C LYS A 321 20.79 -3.96 35.36
N ALA A 322 20.42 -2.68 35.30
CA ALA A 322 20.12 -1.87 36.46
C ALA A 322 18.70 -2.08 37.02
N GLY A 323 17.86 -2.89 36.38
CA GLY A 323 16.45 -3.11 36.77
C GLY A 323 15.55 -1.89 36.54
N LYS A 324 15.92 -0.99 35.63
CA LYS A 324 15.15 0.21 35.27
C LYS A 324 14.12 -0.05 34.17
N CYS A 325 14.30 -1.12 33.41
CA CYS A 325 13.34 -1.60 32.43
C CYS A 325 13.36 -3.13 32.38
N ASP A 326 12.28 -3.69 31.85
CA ASP A 326 12.12 -5.12 31.62
C ASP A 326 11.95 -5.40 30.12
N TRP A 327 12.27 -6.64 29.72
CA TRP A 327 11.86 -7.13 28.41
C TRP A 327 10.33 -7.20 28.31
N GLY A 328 9.81 -6.87 27.14
CA GLY A 328 8.42 -7.12 26.79
C GLY A 328 8.07 -8.62 26.81
N PRO A 329 6.78 -8.98 26.99
CA PRO A 329 6.33 -10.37 27.08
C PRO A 329 6.82 -11.28 25.94
N THR A 330 6.90 -10.76 24.72
CA THR A 330 7.38 -11.49 23.54
C THR A 330 8.88 -11.79 23.65
N PHE A 331 9.69 -10.84 24.09
CA PHE A 331 11.13 -11.06 24.28
C PHE A 331 11.44 -11.93 25.49
N GLN A 332 10.66 -11.83 26.58
CA GLN A 332 10.77 -12.76 27.70
C GLN A 332 10.52 -14.20 27.24
N ARG A 333 9.51 -14.42 26.39
CA ARG A 333 9.22 -15.73 25.81
C ARG A 333 10.37 -16.19 24.90
N ILE A 334 10.83 -15.36 23.97
CA ILE A 334 11.96 -15.69 23.07
C ILE A 334 13.21 -16.06 23.86
N ASN A 335 13.56 -15.27 24.89
CA ASN A 335 14.74 -15.54 25.71
C ASN A 335 14.60 -16.84 26.50
N ARG A 336 13.38 -17.24 26.89
CA ARG A 336 13.11 -18.50 27.59
C ARG A 336 13.09 -19.71 26.66
N THR A 337 12.52 -19.60 25.48
CA THR A 337 12.26 -20.74 24.57
C THR A 337 13.24 -20.86 23.42
N GLY A 338 14.02 -19.81 23.13
CA GLY A 338 14.85 -19.68 21.93
C GLY A 338 14.05 -19.55 20.64
N ARG A 339 12.72 -19.39 20.70
CA ARG A 339 11.83 -19.35 19.54
C ARG A 339 10.93 -18.13 19.56
N TYR A 340 10.81 -17.48 18.41
CA TYR A 340 9.78 -16.48 18.19
C TYR A 340 8.45 -17.17 17.96
N GLU A 341 7.50 -16.96 18.86
CA GLU A 341 6.11 -17.36 18.70
C GLU A 341 5.25 -16.12 18.91
N SER A 342 4.41 -15.80 17.92
CA SER A 342 3.40 -14.74 18.09
C SER A 342 2.49 -15.11 19.27
N PRO A 343 2.27 -14.20 20.22
CA PRO A 343 1.38 -14.47 21.36
C PRO A 343 -0.09 -14.57 20.94
N TYR A 344 -0.43 -14.02 19.76
CA TYR A 344 -1.80 -13.94 19.25
C TYR A 344 -2.18 -15.13 18.37
N ASP A 345 -1.21 -15.97 18.00
CA ASP A 345 -1.50 -17.15 17.19
C ASP A 345 -1.86 -18.35 18.05
N THR A 346 -3.02 -18.94 17.76
CA THR A 346 -3.31 -20.30 18.17
C THR A 346 -2.34 -21.29 17.50
N PRO A 347 -2.07 -22.47 18.11
CA PRO A 347 -1.29 -23.53 17.46
C PRO A 347 -1.83 -23.90 16.07
N GLU A 348 -3.15 -23.87 15.89
CA GLU A 348 -3.81 -24.14 14.61
C GLU A 348 -3.52 -23.05 13.56
N GLN A 349 -3.63 -21.77 13.94
CA GLN A 349 -3.28 -20.65 13.05
C GLN A 349 -1.80 -20.68 12.64
N ARG A 350 -0.90 -21.06 13.56
CA ARG A 350 0.53 -21.26 13.23
C ARG A 350 0.69 -22.33 12.16
N ARG A 351 0.11 -23.51 12.37
CA ARG A 351 0.17 -24.62 11.40
C ARG A 351 -0.46 -24.25 10.07
N ALA A 352 -1.61 -23.59 10.08
CA ALA A 352 -2.29 -23.13 8.89
C ALA A 352 -1.44 -22.10 8.11
N ARG A 353 -0.71 -21.22 8.82
CA ARG A 353 0.23 -20.29 8.22
C ARG A 353 1.43 -21.00 7.61
N GLU A 354 2.06 -21.92 8.34
CA GLU A 354 3.18 -22.70 7.81
C GLU A 354 2.80 -23.40 6.51
N ILE A 355 1.62 -24.04 6.48
CA ILE A 355 1.06 -24.67 5.26
C ILE A 355 0.81 -23.62 4.17
N ALA A 356 0.22 -22.47 4.49
CA ALA A 356 -0.08 -21.43 3.52
C ALA A 356 1.19 -20.76 2.95
N THR A 357 2.19 -20.47 3.79
CA THR A 357 3.50 -19.96 3.39
C THR A 357 4.23 -20.97 2.51
N ALA A 358 4.19 -22.27 2.86
CA ALA A 358 4.74 -23.33 2.01
C ALA A 358 4.05 -23.37 0.63
N ARG A 359 2.70 -23.33 0.61
CA ARG A 359 1.90 -23.27 -0.63
C ARG A 359 2.24 -22.04 -1.48
N MET A 360 2.41 -20.88 -0.86
CA MET A 360 2.74 -19.64 -1.55
C MET A 360 4.18 -19.63 -2.07
N ALA A 361 5.16 -20.07 -1.26
CA ALA A 361 6.55 -20.22 -1.69
C ALA A 361 6.66 -21.18 -2.88
N SER A 362 5.85 -22.25 -2.88
CA SER A 362 5.69 -23.17 -3.99
C SER A 362 5.17 -22.47 -5.26
N ARG A 363 4.09 -21.67 -5.15
CA ARG A 363 3.57 -20.86 -6.28
C ARG A 363 4.60 -19.84 -6.80
N LEU A 364 5.33 -19.18 -5.91
CA LEU A 364 6.39 -18.23 -6.30
C LEU A 364 7.57 -18.94 -6.98
N GLY A 365 7.99 -20.11 -6.48
CA GLY A 365 8.96 -20.98 -7.13
C GLY A 365 8.52 -21.38 -8.54
N GLN A 366 7.23 -21.68 -8.74
CA GLN A 366 6.67 -21.95 -10.07
C GLN A 366 6.75 -20.73 -11.00
N THR A 367 6.62 -19.51 -10.47
CA THR A 367 6.72 -18.26 -11.24
C THR A 367 8.17 -18.00 -11.68
N ARG A 368 9.16 -18.37 -10.86
CA ARG A 368 10.59 -18.24 -11.17
C ARG A 368 11.01 -19.02 -12.42
N HIS A 369 10.43 -20.20 -12.66
CA HIS A 369 10.68 -20.97 -13.88
C HIS A 369 10.20 -20.25 -15.15
N LYS A 370 9.17 -19.40 -15.07
CA LYS A 370 8.71 -18.58 -16.20
C LYS A 370 9.80 -17.59 -16.61
N GLY A 371 10.42 -16.94 -15.63
CA GLY A 371 11.52 -15.99 -15.85
C GLY A 371 12.77 -16.64 -16.44
N LEU A 372 13.12 -17.87 -16.06
CA LEU A 372 14.27 -18.58 -16.63
C LEU A 372 14.09 -18.93 -18.11
N TRP A 373 12.87 -19.26 -18.54
CA TRP A 373 12.59 -19.55 -19.95
C TRP A 373 12.58 -18.27 -20.78
N GLU A 374 12.01 -17.19 -20.25
CA GLU A 374 12.07 -15.85 -20.85
C GLU A 374 13.52 -15.41 -21.01
N GLU A 375 14.32 -15.46 -19.94
CA GLU A 375 15.74 -15.13 -19.97
C GLU A 375 16.52 -15.98 -20.98
N TYR A 376 16.26 -17.29 -21.05
CA TYR A 376 16.89 -18.15 -22.05
C TYR A 376 16.54 -17.74 -23.48
N VAL A 377 15.27 -17.40 -23.75
CA VAL A 377 14.81 -16.96 -25.07
C VAL A 377 15.41 -15.60 -25.43
N GLU A 378 15.51 -14.65 -24.50
CA GLU A 378 16.19 -13.36 -24.71
C GLU A 378 17.67 -13.54 -25.03
N GLN A 379 18.36 -14.39 -24.26
CA GLN A 379 19.75 -14.75 -24.53
C GLN A 379 19.90 -15.44 -25.89
N PHE A 380 18.93 -16.28 -26.28
CA PHE A 380 18.91 -16.96 -27.58
C PHE A 380 18.73 -15.97 -28.74
N ILE A 381 17.77 -15.04 -28.62
CA ILE A 381 17.52 -13.95 -29.59
C ILE A 381 18.80 -13.14 -29.79
N LYS A 382 19.43 -12.72 -28.68
CA LYS A 382 20.68 -11.96 -28.69
C LYS A 382 21.85 -12.74 -29.27
N LYS A 383 21.98 -14.03 -28.94
CA LYS A 383 23.08 -14.89 -29.38
C LYS A 383 23.10 -15.07 -30.90
N TYR A 384 21.92 -15.20 -31.52
CA TYR A 384 21.79 -15.46 -32.96
C TYR A 384 21.48 -14.21 -33.78
N ASP A 385 21.38 -13.03 -33.14
CA ASP A 385 21.03 -11.76 -33.78
C ASP A 385 19.77 -11.92 -34.65
N LEU A 386 18.70 -12.38 -34.01
CA LEU A 386 17.43 -12.65 -34.69
C LEU A 386 16.77 -11.35 -35.16
N ASN A 387 16.22 -11.36 -36.37
CA ASN A 387 15.44 -10.23 -36.87
C ASN A 387 14.05 -10.16 -36.20
N GLU A 388 13.24 -9.17 -36.56
CA GLU A 388 11.93 -8.96 -35.96
C GLU A 388 10.97 -10.16 -36.14
N GLU A 389 10.90 -10.72 -37.34
CA GLU A 389 10.03 -11.88 -37.64
C GLU A 389 10.46 -13.12 -36.83
N GLN A 390 11.76 -13.41 -36.80
CA GLN A 390 12.34 -14.51 -36.03
C GLN A 390 12.15 -14.32 -34.51
N THR A 391 12.23 -13.07 -34.03
CA THR A 391 12.00 -12.71 -32.64
C THR A 391 10.54 -12.96 -32.25
N GLN A 392 9.59 -12.51 -33.08
CA GLN A 392 8.16 -12.81 -32.89
C GLN A 392 7.91 -14.32 -32.87
N GLN A 393 8.56 -15.08 -33.76
CA GLN A 393 8.45 -16.53 -33.79
C GLN A 393 9.01 -17.18 -32.50
N ALA A 394 10.14 -16.70 -31.98
CA ALA A 394 10.73 -17.20 -30.74
C ALA A 394 9.80 -16.95 -29.54
N HIS A 395 9.21 -15.76 -29.43
CA HIS A 395 8.23 -15.44 -28.39
C HIS A 395 6.94 -16.26 -28.53
N ALA A 396 6.48 -16.54 -29.74
CA ALA A 396 5.32 -17.41 -29.96
C ALA A 396 5.57 -18.84 -29.44
N VAL A 397 6.74 -19.42 -29.76
CA VAL A 397 7.14 -20.74 -29.25
C VAL A 397 7.20 -20.73 -27.72
N LEU A 398 7.75 -19.68 -27.11
CA LEU A 398 7.79 -19.50 -25.66
C LEU A 398 6.38 -19.47 -25.07
N ALA A 399 5.47 -18.66 -25.64
CA ALA A 399 4.09 -18.53 -25.16
C ALA A 399 3.35 -19.87 -25.19
N GLU A 400 3.49 -20.65 -26.26
CA GLU A 400 2.91 -22.00 -26.36
C GLU A 400 3.47 -22.95 -25.29
N CYS A 401 4.80 -22.95 -25.09
CA CYS A 401 5.44 -23.79 -24.08
C CYS A 401 4.98 -23.37 -22.66
N GLN A 402 4.88 -22.07 -22.39
CA GLN A 402 4.38 -21.55 -21.12
C GLN A 402 2.90 -21.94 -20.90
N GLN A 403 2.07 -21.92 -21.93
CA GLN A 403 0.67 -22.35 -21.84
C GLN A 403 0.57 -23.83 -21.46
N GLU A 404 1.37 -24.70 -22.09
CA GLU A 404 1.36 -26.13 -21.78
C GLU A 404 1.91 -26.41 -20.38
N ALA A 405 3.00 -25.75 -19.99
CA ALA A 405 3.53 -25.83 -18.64
C ALA A 405 2.49 -25.39 -17.59
N ASN A 406 1.73 -24.32 -17.87
CA ASN A 406 0.67 -23.83 -16.99
C ASN A 406 -0.48 -24.85 -16.87
N ARG A 407 -0.85 -25.57 -17.93
CA ARG A 407 -1.84 -26.65 -17.84
C ARG A 407 -1.36 -27.79 -16.95
N ILE A 408 -0.09 -28.20 -17.07
CA ILE A 408 0.49 -29.23 -16.20
C ILE A 408 0.48 -28.76 -14.74
N ARG A 409 0.93 -27.52 -14.48
CA ARG A 409 0.92 -26.92 -13.13
C ARG A 409 -0.48 -26.88 -12.54
N ALA A 410 -1.48 -26.44 -13.30
CA ALA A 410 -2.86 -26.41 -12.83
C ALA A 410 -3.35 -27.80 -12.41
N LYS A 411 -3.00 -28.84 -13.17
CA LYS A 411 -3.35 -30.24 -12.85
C LYS A 411 -2.60 -30.80 -11.63
N THR A 412 -1.38 -30.33 -11.36
CA THR A 412 -0.52 -30.87 -10.27
C THR A 412 -0.48 -29.98 -9.03
N ALA A 413 -1.10 -28.80 -9.05
CA ALA A 413 -1.01 -27.79 -7.99
C ALA A 413 -1.42 -28.31 -6.61
N GLU A 414 -2.53 -29.06 -6.53
CA GLU A 414 -3.03 -29.61 -5.26
C GLU A 414 -2.06 -30.66 -4.68
N ARG A 415 -1.64 -31.62 -5.51
CA ARG A 415 -0.67 -32.65 -5.09
C ARG A 415 0.66 -32.07 -4.65
N TRP A 416 1.10 -30.99 -5.30
CA TRP A 416 2.32 -30.30 -4.90
C TRP A 416 2.15 -29.67 -3.51
N ALA A 417 1.06 -28.93 -3.31
CA ALA A 417 0.74 -28.34 -2.01
C ALA A 417 0.67 -29.39 -0.88
N ASP A 418 0.16 -30.59 -1.19
CA ASP A 418 0.14 -31.71 -0.25
C ASP A 418 1.54 -32.21 0.09
N PHE A 419 2.42 -32.38 -0.91
CA PHE A 419 3.81 -32.78 -0.65
C PHE A 419 4.56 -31.76 0.19
N ASP A 420 4.40 -30.46 -0.07
CA ASP A 420 5.04 -29.42 0.74
C ASP A 420 4.55 -29.47 2.20
N ALA A 421 3.24 -29.65 2.42
CA ALA A 421 2.68 -29.82 3.76
C ALA A 421 3.19 -31.09 4.46
N LEU A 422 3.36 -32.20 3.74
CA LEU A 422 3.91 -33.45 4.28
C LEU A 422 5.40 -33.34 4.60
N ILE A 423 6.18 -32.62 3.78
CA ILE A 423 7.60 -32.36 4.01
C ILE A 423 7.79 -31.59 5.31
N GLU A 424 7.01 -30.52 5.52
CA GLU A 424 7.10 -29.74 6.76
C GLU A 424 6.71 -30.57 7.99
N GLN A 425 5.67 -31.39 7.89
CA GLN A 425 5.29 -32.30 8.97
C GLN A 425 6.40 -33.32 9.29
N ALA A 426 7.07 -33.86 8.27
CA ALA A 426 8.19 -34.78 8.47
C ALA A 426 9.41 -34.07 9.08
N ARG A 427 9.71 -32.83 8.66
CA ARG A 427 10.78 -32.00 9.26
C ARG A 427 10.52 -31.70 10.74
N ALA A 428 9.30 -31.33 11.09
CA ALA A 428 8.90 -31.05 12.47
C ALA A 428 9.06 -32.28 13.41
N ARG A 429 8.99 -33.49 12.84
CA ARG A 429 9.21 -34.76 13.55
C ARG A 429 10.65 -35.30 13.43
N SER A 430 11.52 -34.55 12.76
CA SER A 430 12.90 -34.98 12.47
C SER A 430 13.00 -36.30 11.67
N GLU A 431 12.01 -36.59 10.81
CA GLU A 431 11.96 -37.78 9.96
C GLU A 431 12.74 -37.56 8.64
N ALA A 432 14.07 -37.48 8.70
CA ALA A 432 14.93 -37.07 7.57
C ALA A 432 14.75 -37.90 6.28
N GLU A 433 14.65 -39.22 6.40
CA GLU A 433 14.48 -40.12 5.25
C GLU A 433 13.15 -39.87 4.52
N LYS A 434 12.09 -39.60 5.28
CA LYS A 434 10.78 -39.29 4.72
C LYS A 434 10.76 -37.92 4.06
N VAL A 435 11.47 -36.94 4.62
CA VAL A 435 11.67 -35.63 3.98
C VAL A 435 12.30 -35.82 2.60
N GLN A 436 13.34 -36.65 2.49
CA GLN A 436 13.98 -36.95 1.21
C GLN A 436 13.00 -37.60 0.23
N GLN A 437 12.31 -38.68 0.64
CA GLN A 437 11.36 -39.38 -0.23
C GLN A 437 10.22 -38.48 -0.73
N LEU A 438 9.69 -37.61 0.14
CA LEU A 438 8.65 -36.66 -0.24
C LEU A 438 9.17 -35.57 -1.18
N THR A 439 10.42 -35.13 -1.00
CA THR A 439 11.08 -34.16 -1.89
C THR A 439 11.28 -34.76 -3.28
N GLU A 440 11.76 -36.01 -3.38
CA GLU A 440 11.92 -36.71 -4.65
C GLU A 440 10.59 -36.88 -5.40
N LYS A 441 9.52 -37.23 -4.67
CA LYS A 441 8.16 -37.33 -5.24
C LYS A 441 7.63 -35.98 -5.72
N ARG A 442 7.88 -34.92 -4.96
CA ARG A 442 7.53 -33.55 -5.36
C ARG A 442 8.29 -33.14 -6.62
N ASP A 443 9.59 -33.37 -6.67
CA ASP A 443 10.44 -33.02 -7.82
C ASP A 443 10.08 -33.87 -9.05
N ALA A 444 9.57 -35.10 -8.87
CA ALA A 444 9.02 -35.89 -9.97
C ALA A 444 7.80 -35.24 -10.65
N LEU A 445 7.01 -34.42 -9.94
CA LEU A 445 5.92 -33.64 -10.55
C LEU A 445 6.42 -32.52 -11.46
N LEU A 446 7.67 -32.09 -11.30
CA LEU A 446 8.31 -31.04 -12.10
C LEU A 446 8.93 -31.58 -13.40
N LYS A 447 9.32 -32.85 -13.44
CA LYS A 447 9.94 -33.48 -14.63
C LYS A 447 9.21 -33.24 -15.95
N PRO A 448 7.86 -33.29 -16.02
CA PRO A 448 7.15 -32.99 -17.27
C PRO A 448 7.36 -31.55 -17.75
N ILE A 449 7.49 -30.59 -16.84
CA ILE A 449 7.74 -29.18 -17.16
C ILE A 449 9.17 -29.00 -17.66
N GLU A 450 10.15 -29.64 -17.00
CA GLU A 450 11.54 -29.69 -17.47
C GLU A 450 11.64 -30.33 -18.86
N ALA A 451 10.85 -31.37 -19.11
CA ALA A 451 10.79 -32.02 -20.42
C ALA A 451 10.25 -31.10 -21.51
N ILE A 452 9.32 -30.17 -21.22
CA ILE A 452 8.89 -29.15 -22.19
C ILE A 452 10.09 -28.27 -22.57
N PHE A 453 10.88 -27.83 -21.60
CA PHE A 453 12.05 -27.00 -21.87
C PHE A 453 13.06 -27.73 -22.77
N GLU A 454 13.47 -28.93 -22.36
CA GLU A 454 14.53 -29.69 -23.05
C GLU A 454 14.08 -30.30 -24.38
N ARG A 455 12.84 -30.81 -24.46
CA ARG A 455 12.35 -31.56 -25.64
C ARG A 455 11.52 -30.74 -26.60
N VAL A 456 10.98 -29.59 -26.18
CA VAL A 456 10.09 -28.77 -27.01
C VAL A 456 10.66 -27.38 -27.24
N LEU A 457 10.98 -26.62 -26.18
CA LEU A 457 11.43 -25.24 -26.32
C LEU A 457 12.77 -25.16 -27.05
N LYS A 458 13.82 -25.79 -26.52
CA LYS A 458 15.17 -25.75 -27.15
C LYS A 458 15.15 -26.22 -28.61
N PRO A 459 14.58 -27.40 -28.96
CA PRO A 459 14.63 -27.88 -30.34
C PRO A 459 13.79 -27.04 -31.32
N ARG A 460 12.74 -26.35 -30.85
CA ARG A 460 11.97 -25.43 -31.70
C ARG A 460 12.70 -24.12 -31.93
N LEU A 461 13.35 -23.57 -30.89
CA LEU A 461 14.17 -22.37 -31.01
C LEU A 461 15.36 -22.60 -31.93
N GLU A 462 16.06 -23.73 -31.83
CA GLU A 462 17.22 -24.07 -32.68
C GLU A 462 16.92 -24.14 -34.19
N LYS A 463 15.64 -24.21 -34.57
CA LYS A 463 15.18 -24.19 -35.98
C LYS A 463 14.98 -22.78 -36.53
N ILE A 464 14.84 -21.76 -35.68
CA ILE A 464 14.54 -20.37 -36.08
C ILE A 464 15.74 -19.68 -36.74
N PRO A 465 16.98 -19.76 -36.20
CA PRO A 465 18.12 -19.10 -36.82
C PRO A 465 18.48 -19.68 -38.19
N THR A 466 18.88 -18.79 -39.10
CA THR A 466 19.41 -19.18 -40.41
C THR A 466 20.75 -19.91 -40.27
N ARG A 467 21.18 -20.62 -41.33
CA ARG A 467 22.51 -21.26 -41.37
C ARG A 467 23.65 -20.24 -41.22
N ALA A 468 23.45 -19.02 -41.74
CA ALA A 468 24.42 -17.93 -41.62
C ALA A 468 24.55 -17.44 -40.17
N GLN A 469 23.42 -17.17 -39.50
CA GLN A 469 23.38 -16.78 -38.09
C GLN A 469 23.99 -17.87 -37.18
N ARG A 470 23.73 -19.16 -37.45
CA ARG A 470 24.36 -20.27 -36.69
C ARG A 470 25.87 -20.28 -36.81
N ARG A 471 26.40 -20.14 -38.03
CA ARG A 471 27.85 -20.06 -38.28
C ARG A 471 28.47 -18.81 -37.67
N ALA A 472 27.76 -17.68 -37.71
CA ALA A 472 28.21 -16.43 -37.09
C ALA A 472 28.32 -16.58 -35.57
N ALA A 473 27.30 -17.15 -34.92
CA ALA A 473 27.29 -17.41 -33.49
C ALA A 473 28.36 -18.42 -33.05
N GLU A 474 28.66 -19.44 -33.87
CA GLU A 474 29.77 -20.38 -33.62
C GLU A 474 31.14 -19.70 -33.68
N LYS A 475 31.35 -18.80 -34.67
CA LYS A 475 32.59 -18.02 -34.81
C LYS A 475 32.75 -16.95 -33.73
N ALA A 476 31.64 -16.40 -33.26
CA ALA A 476 31.60 -15.37 -32.22
C ALA A 476 31.76 -15.94 -30.82
N LYS A 477 31.90 -17.26 -30.65
CA LYS A 477 32.19 -17.88 -29.36
C LYS A 477 33.70 -17.70 -29.10
N PRO A 478 34.14 -16.73 -28.27
CA PRO A 478 35.55 -16.66 -27.91
C PRO A 478 35.93 -17.97 -27.20
N ASP A 479 37.11 -18.52 -27.50
CA ASP A 479 37.68 -19.66 -26.79
C ASP A 479 37.65 -19.33 -25.29
N SER A 480 36.64 -19.86 -24.60
CA SER A 480 36.45 -19.65 -23.18
C SER A 480 37.46 -20.56 -22.48
N PRO A 481 38.37 -20.03 -21.64
CA PRO A 481 39.30 -20.83 -20.85
C PRO A 481 38.60 -21.73 -19.84
#